data_AF-A0A0G1S0N9-F1
#
_entry.id   AF-A0A0G1S0N9-F1
#
_cell.length_a   1.000
_cell.length_b   1.000
_cell.length_c   1.000
_cell.angle_alpha   90.00
_cell.angle_beta   90.00
_cell.angle_gamma   90.00
#
_symmetry.space_group_name_H-M   'P 1'
#
loop_
_entity.id
_entity.type
_entity.pdbx_description
1 polymer ?
#
loop_
_entity_poly.entity_id
_entity_poly.type
_entity_poly.pdbx_seq_one_letter_code
_entity_poly.pdbx_strand_id
1 'polypeptide(L)'
;MNKHKIAIVGSGPAGLAAAIYTSRAEIETTVYAGMEPGGQLTKTSEIENYPGVVGKTGPELMLAMTEQATKFGAKLVYEAVSDLGKLQSQYDAVILAMGAAPRMLGIGEEKYYGKGLSTCAVCDAAFYKGKRVYVVGGGDAAIEDAWALTKFASSVTMLVRGDKFRASIAMQKRVTDNPDKIKVKWQASLRQIIGDRVQTLVLEVKGKEETVPAEGIFLAIGHVPATGWLSSSGINLDSEGYIIVGEGEIPTMTNKTGVFAAGDCVDKRYRQAATAAGMGVAAALDAERWLARNESVV
;
A
#
# COMPACT_ATOMS: atom_id res chain seq x y z
N MET A 1 37.40 -4.15 -10.12
CA MET A 1 36.67 -3.67 -8.93
C MET A 1 35.53 -4.63 -8.67
N ASN A 2 35.40 -5.17 -7.47
CA ASN A 2 34.23 -5.97 -7.12
C ASN A 2 33.01 -5.05 -7.19
N LYS A 3 32.00 -5.42 -7.98
CA LYS A 3 30.75 -4.65 -8.03
C LYS A 3 30.07 -4.77 -6.67
N HIS A 4 29.62 -3.64 -6.13
CA HIS A 4 28.74 -3.62 -4.96
C HIS A 4 27.51 -4.48 -5.19
N LYS A 5 27.01 -5.08 -4.12
CA LYS A 5 25.82 -5.92 -4.09
C LYS A 5 24.72 -5.26 -3.29
N ILE A 6 23.53 -5.16 -3.87
CA ILE A 6 22.32 -4.68 -3.20
C ILE A 6 21.25 -5.77 -3.17
N ALA A 7 20.65 -5.94 -1.99
CA ALA A 7 19.39 -6.68 -1.84
C ALA A 7 18.20 -5.71 -1.77
N ILE A 8 17.14 -6.01 -2.50
CA ILE A 8 15.87 -5.30 -2.45
C ILE A 8 14.81 -6.27 -1.95
N VAL A 9 14.16 -5.98 -0.83
CA VAL A 9 13.13 -6.83 -0.23
C VAL A 9 11.76 -6.30 -0.60
N GLY A 10 11.10 -6.96 -1.56
CA GLY A 10 9.81 -6.57 -2.09
C GLY A 10 9.86 -6.27 -3.60
N SER A 11 8.82 -6.72 -4.31
CA SER A 11 8.69 -6.62 -5.77
C SER A 11 7.52 -5.73 -6.21
N GLY A 12 7.03 -4.87 -5.31
CA GLY A 12 6.07 -3.83 -5.66
C GLY A 12 6.70 -2.69 -6.49
N PRO A 13 5.95 -1.62 -6.79
CA PRO A 13 6.45 -0.49 -7.57
C PRO A 13 7.73 0.14 -7.00
N ALA A 14 7.84 0.25 -5.67
CA ALA A 14 9.04 0.77 -5.01
C ALA A 14 10.27 -0.11 -5.26
N GLY A 15 10.15 -1.42 -5.04
CA GLY A 15 11.27 -2.35 -5.19
C GLY A 15 11.73 -2.48 -6.64
N LEU A 16 10.79 -2.57 -7.59
CA LEU A 16 11.14 -2.65 -9.01
C LEU A 16 11.71 -1.33 -9.55
N ALA A 17 11.19 -0.18 -9.12
CA ALA A 17 11.77 1.11 -9.48
C ALA A 17 13.20 1.24 -8.94
N ALA A 18 13.43 0.84 -7.68
CA ALA A 18 14.77 0.80 -7.11
C ALA A 18 15.71 -0.12 -7.93
N ALA A 19 15.23 -1.32 -8.28
CA ALA A 19 16.02 -2.29 -9.04
C ALA A 19 16.43 -1.80 -10.42
N ILE A 20 15.55 -1.07 -11.11
CA ILE A 20 15.87 -0.44 -12.41
C ILE A 20 17.03 0.53 -12.25
N TYR A 21 17.03 1.36 -11.21
CA TYR A 21 18.07 2.37 -11.00
C TYR A 21 19.40 1.75 -10.55
N THR A 22 19.39 0.86 -9.56
CA THR A 22 20.63 0.23 -9.07
C THR A 22 21.29 -0.63 -10.16
N SER A 23 20.51 -1.37 -10.94
CA SER A 23 21.07 -2.19 -12.02
C SER A 23 21.65 -1.35 -13.16
N ARG A 24 21.03 -0.19 -13.47
CA ARG A 24 21.58 0.76 -14.45
C ARG A 24 22.85 1.46 -13.97
N ALA A 25 23.05 1.58 -12.66
CA ALA A 25 24.29 2.03 -12.03
C ALA A 25 25.35 0.91 -11.94
N GLU A 26 25.13 -0.21 -12.64
CA GLU A 26 26.03 -1.37 -12.67
C GLU A 26 26.25 -2.06 -11.31
N ILE A 27 25.37 -1.85 -10.33
CA ILE A 27 25.37 -2.54 -9.03
C ILE A 27 24.73 -3.93 -9.19
N GLU A 28 25.36 -4.97 -8.63
CA GLU A 28 24.79 -6.31 -8.62
C GLU A 28 23.53 -6.34 -7.75
N THR A 29 22.36 -6.35 -8.40
CA THR A 29 21.07 -6.15 -7.74
C THR A 29 20.28 -7.45 -7.68
N THR A 30 19.88 -7.84 -6.46
CA THR A 30 18.96 -8.96 -6.21
C THR A 30 17.66 -8.45 -5.61
N VAL A 31 16.52 -8.79 -6.22
CA VAL A 31 15.18 -8.50 -5.72
C VAL A 31 14.58 -9.77 -5.13
N TYR A 32 14.33 -9.77 -3.83
CA TYR A 32 13.55 -10.79 -3.14
C TYR A 32 12.07 -10.49 -3.32
N ALA A 33 11.44 -11.19 -4.26
CA ALA A 33 10.07 -10.94 -4.70
C ALA A 33 9.00 -11.48 -3.74
N GLY A 34 9.37 -12.40 -2.84
CA GLY A 34 8.44 -13.05 -1.91
C GLY A 34 7.46 -13.99 -2.63
N MET A 35 6.39 -14.35 -1.89
CA MET A 35 5.35 -15.28 -2.36
C MET A 35 4.27 -14.61 -3.23
N GLU A 36 4.17 -13.29 -3.20
CA GLU A 36 3.25 -12.51 -4.04
C GLU A 36 4.03 -11.51 -4.93
N PRO A 37 4.75 -11.99 -5.98
CA PRO A 37 5.51 -11.11 -6.87
C PRO A 37 4.63 -10.04 -7.53
N GLY A 38 5.09 -8.79 -7.53
CA GLY A 38 4.33 -7.64 -8.04
C GLY A 38 3.46 -6.95 -6.97
N GLY A 39 3.27 -7.59 -5.81
CA GLY A 39 2.56 -7.00 -4.68
C GLY A 39 1.08 -6.68 -4.98
N GLN A 40 0.54 -5.66 -4.33
CA GLN A 40 -0.90 -5.38 -4.31
C GLN A 40 -1.52 -5.09 -5.67
N LEU A 41 -0.78 -4.44 -6.58
CA LEU A 41 -1.33 -4.11 -7.90
C LEU A 41 -1.70 -5.34 -8.72
N THR A 42 -1.14 -6.51 -8.42
CA THR A 42 -1.56 -7.77 -9.09
C THR A 42 -3.02 -8.13 -8.85
N LYS A 43 -3.65 -7.56 -7.83
CA LYS A 43 -5.05 -7.78 -7.46
C LYS A 43 -5.99 -6.71 -8.07
N THR A 44 -5.42 -5.71 -8.75
CA THR A 44 -6.15 -4.59 -9.36
C THR A 44 -6.45 -4.86 -10.83
N SER A 45 -7.71 -4.68 -11.21
CA SER A 45 -8.18 -4.90 -12.59
C SER A 45 -7.78 -3.80 -13.56
N GLU A 46 -7.82 -2.52 -13.19
CA GLU A 46 -7.51 -1.40 -14.09
C GLU A 46 -6.73 -0.30 -13.35
N ILE A 47 -5.73 0.28 -14.02
CA ILE A 47 -4.93 1.40 -13.50
C ILE A 47 -5.11 2.61 -14.43
N GLU A 48 -5.74 3.66 -13.91
CA GLU A 48 -5.96 4.93 -14.62
C GLU A 48 -5.09 6.08 -14.10
N ASN A 49 -4.42 5.89 -12.96
CA ASN A 49 -3.75 6.96 -12.22
C ASN A 49 -2.21 6.83 -12.15
N TYR A 50 -1.61 5.90 -12.89
CA TYR A 50 -0.16 5.80 -13.03
C TYR A 50 0.30 6.58 -14.28
N PRO A 51 1.06 7.68 -14.15
CA PRO A 51 1.42 8.53 -15.29
C PRO A 51 2.18 7.77 -16.38
N GLY A 52 1.80 8.01 -17.64
CA GLY A 52 2.42 7.37 -18.80
C GLY A 52 1.92 5.94 -19.09
N VAL A 53 0.96 5.45 -18.31
CA VAL A 53 0.31 4.15 -18.51
C VAL A 53 -1.18 4.38 -18.74
N VAL A 54 -1.71 3.87 -19.85
CA VAL A 54 -3.13 4.00 -20.22
C VAL A 54 -3.69 2.62 -20.53
N GLY A 55 -4.84 2.30 -19.93
CA GLY A 55 -5.60 1.08 -20.24
C GLY A 55 -4.87 -0.22 -19.90
N LYS A 56 -4.00 -0.21 -18.87
CA LYS A 56 -3.35 -1.43 -18.37
C LYS A 56 -3.98 -1.89 -17.07
N THR A 57 -4.02 -3.20 -16.90
CA THR A 57 -4.28 -3.85 -15.63
C THR A 57 -3.10 -3.72 -14.69
N GLY A 58 -3.32 -3.91 -13.40
CA GLY A 58 -2.23 -3.91 -12.44
C GLY A 58 -1.18 -5.01 -12.65
N PRO A 59 -1.56 -6.27 -12.95
CA PRO A 59 -0.62 -7.31 -13.38
C PRO A 59 0.26 -6.90 -14.57
N GLU A 60 -0.33 -6.28 -15.60
CA GLU A 60 0.43 -5.85 -16.79
C GLU A 60 1.44 -4.75 -16.47
N LEU A 61 1.10 -3.81 -15.58
CA LEU A 61 2.05 -2.81 -15.11
C LEU A 61 3.23 -3.47 -14.36
N MET A 62 2.94 -4.38 -13.43
CA MET A 62 3.98 -5.05 -12.64
C MET A 62 4.88 -5.94 -13.49
N LEU A 63 4.31 -6.62 -14.49
CA LEU A 63 5.09 -7.39 -15.47
C LEU A 63 6.02 -6.47 -16.26
N ALA A 64 5.52 -5.35 -16.79
CA ALA A 64 6.34 -4.39 -17.54
C ALA A 64 7.48 -3.80 -16.69
N MET A 65 7.22 -3.47 -15.41
CA MET A 65 8.27 -3.03 -14.49
C MET A 65 9.31 -4.12 -14.21
N THR A 66 8.88 -5.39 -14.11
CA THR A 66 9.76 -6.54 -13.89
C THR A 66 10.66 -6.80 -15.10
N GLU A 67 10.08 -6.77 -16.31
CA GLU A 67 10.82 -6.87 -17.58
C GLU A 67 11.85 -5.74 -17.70
N GLN A 68 11.50 -4.52 -17.29
CA GLN A 68 12.43 -3.39 -17.30
C GLN A 68 13.58 -3.59 -16.31
N ALA A 69 13.32 -4.05 -15.09
CA ALA A 69 14.36 -4.31 -14.09
C ALA A 69 15.31 -5.43 -14.55
N THR A 70 14.77 -6.55 -15.02
CA THR A 70 15.54 -7.70 -15.48
C THR A 70 16.36 -7.41 -16.74
N LYS A 71 15.83 -6.58 -17.66
CA LYS A 71 16.55 -6.10 -18.84
C LYS A 71 17.88 -5.41 -18.48
N PHE A 72 17.93 -4.72 -17.35
CA PHE A 72 19.16 -4.06 -16.88
C PHE A 72 20.01 -4.92 -15.95
N GLY A 73 19.64 -6.18 -15.72
CA GLY A 73 20.46 -7.15 -14.98
C GLY A 73 20.01 -7.44 -13.54
N ALA A 74 18.87 -6.90 -13.09
CA ALA A 74 18.31 -7.27 -11.79
C ALA A 74 17.96 -8.77 -11.75
N LYS A 75 18.41 -9.47 -10.70
CA LYS A 75 18.07 -10.88 -10.46
C LYS A 75 16.83 -10.94 -9.56
N LEU A 76 15.78 -11.66 -9.96
CA LEU A 76 14.62 -11.90 -9.10
C LEU A 76 14.77 -13.25 -8.39
N VAL A 77 14.55 -13.25 -7.09
CA VAL A 77 14.50 -14.43 -6.22
C VAL A 77 13.11 -14.52 -5.62
N TYR A 78 12.42 -15.63 -5.87
CA TYR A 78 11.05 -15.88 -5.43
C TYR A 78 11.01 -16.50 -4.04
N GLU A 79 11.67 -15.85 -3.08
CA GLU A 79 11.76 -16.30 -1.69
C GLU A 79 11.36 -15.18 -0.75
N ALA A 80 10.75 -15.54 0.38
CA ALA A 80 10.48 -14.62 1.47
C ALA A 80 11.76 -14.40 2.29
N VAL A 81 11.98 -13.15 2.73
CA VAL A 81 13.05 -12.79 3.65
C VAL A 81 12.47 -12.67 5.06
N SER A 82 13.19 -13.23 6.04
CA SER A 82 12.82 -13.14 7.46
C SER A 82 14.00 -12.75 8.37
N ASP A 83 15.18 -12.50 7.81
CA ASP A 83 16.39 -12.21 8.58
C ASP A 83 17.20 -11.09 7.89
N LEU A 84 17.23 -9.93 8.53
CA LEU A 84 17.94 -8.75 8.01
C LEU A 84 19.45 -8.90 8.18
N GLY A 85 19.91 -9.54 9.26
CA GLY A 85 21.34 -9.74 9.52
C GLY A 85 21.97 -10.65 8.46
N LYS A 86 21.24 -11.68 8.02
CA LYS A 86 21.66 -12.52 6.89
C LYS A 86 21.84 -11.69 5.62
N LEU A 87 20.92 -10.78 5.29
CA LEU A 87 21.08 -9.90 4.14
C LEU A 87 22.29 -8.97 4.29
N GLN A 88 22.45 -8.32 5.44
CA GLN A 88 23.57 -7.40 5.69
C GLN A 88 24.95 -8.11 5.67
N SER A 89 25.00 -9.43 5.87
CA SER A 89 26.25 -10.21 5.72
C SER A 89 26.59 -10.61 4.28
N GLN A 90 25.62 -10.50 3.35
CA GLN A 90 25.77 -10.96 1.96
C GLN A 90 25.77 -9.82 0.93
N TYR A 91 25.24 -8.66 1.33
CA TYR A 91 25.04 -7.50 0.49
C TYR A 91 25.60 -6.27 1.18
N ASP A 92 26.18 -5.36 0.40
CA ASP A 92 26.77 -4.12 0.87
C ASP A 92 25.68 -3.11 1.31
N ALA A 93 24.50 -3.16 0.68
CA ALA A 93 23.33 -2.41 1.09
C ALA A 93 22.00 -3.16 0.89
N VAL A 94 20.97 -2.77 1.65
CA VAL A 94 19.63 -3.36 1.62
C VAL A 94 18.58 -2.27 1.44
N ILE A 95 17.63 -2.46 0.52
CA ILE A 95 16.45 -1.62 0.34
C ILE A 95 15.20 -2.41 0.74
N LEU A 96 14.52 -1.95 1.77
CA LEU A 96 13.26 -2.52 2.27
C LEU A 96 12.08 -1.88 1.53
N ALA A 97 11.40 -2.63 0.67
CA ALA A 97 10.28 -2.19 -0.19
C ALA A 97 9.06 -3.14 -0.20
N MET A 98 8.79 -3.82 0.91
CA MET A 98 7.77 -4.85 1.09
C MET A 98 6.32 -4.35 1.18
N GLY A 99 6.10 -3.03 1.23
CA GLY A 99 4.77 -2.41 1.22
C GLY A 99 3.92 -2.63 2.49
N ALA A 100 2.61 -2.36 2.39
CA ALA A 100 1.64 -2.50 3.48
C ALA A 100 0.27 -2.95 2.98
N ALA A 101 -0.28 -4.05 3.50
CA ALA A 101 -1.56 -4.60 3.05
C ALA A 101 -2.75 -3.89 3.74
N PRO A 102 -3.90 -3.72 3.06
CA PRO A 102 -5.10 -3.19 3.70
C PRO A 102 -5.60 -4.15 4.80
N ARG A 103 -6.17 -3.60 5.87
CA ARG A 103 -6.84 -4.39 6.89
C ARG A 103 -8.16 -4.91 6.35
N MET A 104 -8.42 -6.18 6.63
CA MET A 104 -9.66 -6.89 6.31
C MET A 104 -10.50 -7.08 7.59
N LEU A 105 -11.80 -7.29 7.41
CA LEU A 105 -12.75 -7.61 8.47
C LEU A 105 -12.72 -9.10 8.84
N GLY A 106 -12.32 -9.99 7.91
CA GLY A 106 -12.17 -11.43 8.18
C GLY A 106 -13.51 -12.17 8.23
N ILE A 107 -14.48 -11.75 7.43
CA ILE A 107 -15.83 -12.31 7.29
C ILE A 107 -16.03 -13.04 5.95
N GLY A 108 -14.94 -13.37 5.26
CA GLY A 108 -14.96 -14.00 3.93
C GLY A 108 -15.18 -13.01 2.78
N GLU A 109 -14.91 -11.73 3.01
CA GLU A 109 -15.13 -10.64 2.05
C GLU A 109 -14.09 -10.58 0.93
N GLU A 110 -12.95 -11.25 1.10
CA GLU A 110 -11.83 -11.25 0.15
C GLU A 110 -12.24 -11.75 -1.24
N LYS A 111 -13.21 -12.67 -1.33
CA LYS A 111 -13.72 -13.18 -2.62
C LYS A 111 -14.43 -12.11 -3.47
N TYR A 112 -14.76 -10.95 -2.88
CA TYR A 112 -15.42 -9.83 -3.55
C TYR A 112 -14.45 -8.74 -4.01
N TYR A 113 -13.14 -8.89 -3.79
CA TYR A 113 -12.12 -7.97 -4.34
C TYR A 113 -12.30 -7.79 -5.86
N GLY A 114 -12.34 -6.54 -6.32
CA GLY A 114 -12.60 -6.20 -7.73
C GLY A 114 -14.02 -6.52 -8.22
N LYS A 115 -14.86 -7.14 -7.38
CA LYS A 115 -16.28 -7.45 -7.63
C LYS A 115 -17.19 -6.58 -6.78
N GLY A 116 -16.84 -5.31 -6.63
CA GLY A 116 -17.58 -4.33 -5.84
C GLY A 116 -17.01 -4.08 -4.44
N LEU A 117 -16.06 -4.88 -3.95
CA LEU A 117 -15.26 -4.56 -2.78
C LEU A 117 -13.93 -3.91 -3.19
N SER A 118 -13.61 -2.79 -2.54
CA SER A 118 -12.36 -2.04 -2.72
C SER A 118 -11.77 -1.62 -1.36
N THR A 119 -10.48 -1.35 -1.34
CA THR A 119 -9.75 -0.79 -0.19
C THR A 119 -9.07 0.54 -0.50
N CYS A 120 -9.34 1.12 -1.68
CA CYS A 120 -8.79 2.40 -2.12
C CYS A 120 -9.87 3.17 -2.92
N ALA A 121 -10.57 4.11 -2.26
CA ALA A 121 -11.56 4.92 -2.99
C ALA A 121 -10.91 5.85 -4.01
N VAL A 122 -9.71 6.39 -3.72
CA VAL A 122 -8.97 7.25 -4.67
C VAL A 122 -8.69 6.52 -5.99
N CYS A 123 -8.47 5.21 -5.93
CA CYS A 123 -8.22 4.36 -7.08
C CYS A 123 -9.51 4.08 -7.86
N ASP A 124 -10.59 3.71 -7.15
CA ASP A 124 -11.73 3.06 -7.81
C ASP A 124 -13.01 3.93 -7.88
N ALA A 125 -13.07 5.08 -7.20
CA ALA A 125 -14.32 5.86 -7.05
C ALA A 125 -14.99 6.22 -8.38
N ALA A 126 -14.22 6.47 -9.43
CA ALA A 126 -14.74 6.81 -10.76
C ALA A 126 -15.63 5.68 -11.35
N PHE A 127 -15.32 4.41 -11.04
CA PHE A 127 -16.08 3.25 -11.49
C PHE A 127 -17.44 3.08 -10.80
N TYR A 128 -17.73 3.90 -9.77
CA TYR A 128 -18.97 3.85 -9.00
C TYR A 128 -19.92 5.01 -9.32
N LYS A 129 -19.78 5.63 -10.49
CA LYS A 129 -20.70 6.67 -10.96
C LYS A 129 -22.16 6.20 -10.92
N GLY A 130 -23.02 6.94 -10.20
CA GLY A 130 -24.45 6.64 -10.06
C GLY A 130 -24.80 5.46 -9.14
N LYS A 131 -23.81 4.81 -8.51
CA LYS A 131 -24.01 3.62 -7.68
C LYS A 131 -24.20 3.96 -6.20
N ARG A 132 -24.89 3.09 -5.46
CA ARG A 132 -24.99 3.14 -4.00
C ARG A 132 -23.78 2.47 -3.35
N VAL A 133 -23.01 3.24 -2.59
CA VAL A 133 -21.76 2.75 -2.00
C VAL A 133 -21.73 2.90 -0.48
N TYR A 134 -21.04 1.97 0.16
CA TYR A 134 -20.79 1.96 1.60
C TYR A 134 -19.30 2.08 1.90
N VAL A 135 -18.95 2.79 2.97
CA VAL A 135 -17.56 2.92 3.44
C VAL A 135 -17.49 2.43 4.88
N VAL A 136 -16.63 1.45 5.16
CA VAL A 136 -16.39 0.95 6.51
C VAL A 136 -15.20 1.69 7.10
N GLY A 137 -15.43 2.39 8.22
CA GLY A 137 -14.37 3.12 8.91
C GLY A 137 -14.86 4.46 9.47
N GLY A 138 -14.11 5.01 10.44
CA GLY A 138 -14.45 6.29 11.08
C GLY A 138 -13.23 7.14 11.43
N GLY A 139 -12.08 6.87 10.82
CA GLY A 139 -10.88 7.72 10.89
C GLY A 139 -10.78 8.67 9.70
N ASP A 140 -9.71 9.45 9.64
CA ASP A 140 -9.50 10.45 8.58
C ASP A 140 -9.55 9.83 7.17
N ALA A 141 -8.83 8.73 6.95
CA ALA A 141 -8.84 8.02 5.67
C ALA A 141 -10.24 7.58 5.22
N ALA A 142 -11.09 7.13 6.15
CA ALA A 142 -12.47 6.74 5.82
C ALA A 142 -13.33 7.94 5.39
N ILE A 143 -13.10 9.11 5.99
CA ILE A 143 -13.80 10.33 5.58
C ILE A 143 -13.26 10.83 4.24
N GLU A 144 -11.95 10.76 3.99
CA GLU A 144 -11.36 11.12 2.69
C GLU A 144 -11.91 10.24 1.57
N ASP A 145 -11.96 8.92 1.79
CA ASP A 145 -12.51 7.97 0.84
C ASP A 145 -14.01 8.20 0.59
N ALA A 146 -14.79 8.37 1.67
CA ALA A 146 -16.21 8.69 1.55
C ALA A 146 -16.43 10.00 0.77
N TRP A 147 -15.62 11.03 1.04
CA TRP A 147 -15.68 12.31 0.35
C TRP A 147 -15.33 12.18 -1.14
N ALA A 148 -14.30 11.41 -1.48
CA ALA A 148 -13.95 11.14 -2.88
C ALA A 148 -15.10 10.49 -3.64
N LEU A 149 -15.80 9.54 -3.01
CA LEU A 149 -16.96 8.85 -3.60
C LEU A 149 -18.15 9.78 -3.85
N THR A 150 -18.34 10.84 -3.06
CA THR A 150 -19.47 11.79 -3.27
C THR A 150 -19.45 12.49 -4.64
N LYS A 151 -18.30 12.49 -5.32
CA LYS A 151 -18.16 13.08 -6.66
C LYS A 151 -18.80 12.22 -7.76
N PHE A 152 -18.98 10.93 -7.50
CA PHE A 152 -19.38 9.94 -8.52
C PHE A 152 -20.63 9.17 -8.11
N ALA A 153 -20.66 8.66 -6.87
CA ALA A 153 -21.73 7.80 -6.36
C ALA A 153 -23.06 8.55 -6.22
N SER A 154 -24.18 7.83 -6.37
CA SER A 154 -25.51 8.40 -6.12
C SER A 154 -25.83 8.54 -4.63
N SER A 155 -25.21 7.70 -3.79
CA SER A 155 -25.29 7.83 -2.34
C SER A 155 -24.06 7.21 -1.67
N VAL A 156 -23.54 7.86 -0.64
CA VAL A 156 -22.44 7.36 0.19
C VAL A 156 -22.93 7.16 1.63
N THR A 157 -22.77 5.96 2.17
CA THR A 157 -23.08 5.66 3.58
C THR A 157 -21.85 5.14 4.32
N MET A 158 -21.44 5.84 5.37
CA MET A 158 -20.37 5.39 6.26
C MET A 158 -20.92 4.45 7.33
N LEU A 159 -20.24 3.32 7.55
CA LEU A 159 -20.49 2.36 8.63
C LEU A 159 -19.41 2.56 9.69
N VAL A 160 -19.80 3.13 10.83
CA VAL A 160 -18.90 3.44 11.93
C VAL A 160 -19.25 2.55 13.13
N ARG A 161 -18.28 1.74 13.58
CA ARG A 161 -18.47 0.81 14.71
C ARG A 161 -18.75 1.51 16.04
N GLY A 162 -18.22 2.72 16.23
CA GLY A 162 -18.45 3.53 17.42
C GLY A 162 -19.69 4.42 17.32
N ASP A 163 -19.93 5.20 18.37
CA ASP A 163 -20.90 6.30 18.43
C ASP A 163 -20.29 7.67 18.07
N LYS A 164 -18.98 7.71 17.81
CA LYS A 164 -18.24 8.90 17.39
C LYS A 164 -17.16 8.54 16.38
N PHE A 165 -16.73 9.53 15.61
CA PHE A 165 -15.55 9.41 14.75
C PHE A 165 -14.26 9.39 15.58
N ARG A 166 -13.24 8.72 15.04
CA ARG A 166 -11.84 8.85 15.48
C ARG A 166 -11.07 9.89 14.67
N ALA A 167 -11.67 10.34 13.56
CA ALA A 167 -11.14 11.36 12.69
C ALA A 167 -10.86 12.68 13.43
N SER A 168 -9.95 13.49 12.90
CA SER A 168 -9.70 14.85 13.34
C SER A 168 -10.94 15.73 13.21
N ILE A 169 -11.06 16.75 14.06
CA ILE A 169 -12.23 17.64 14.08
C ILE A 169 -12.47 18.28 12.70
N ALA A 170 -11.41 18.67 12.00
CA ALA A 170 -11.50 19.25 10.65
C ALA A 170 -12.12 18.26 9.65
N MET A 171 -11.78 16.98 9.75
CA MET A 171 -12.32 15.93 8.88
C MET A 171 -13.77 15.60 9.24
N GLN A 172 -14.11 15.53 10.53
CA GLN A 172 -15.49 15.33 10.97
C GLN A 172 -16.44 16.39 10.38
N LYS A 173 -16.01 17.66 10.35
CA LYS A 173 -16.77 18.76 9.75
C LYS A 173 -17.15 18.51 8.29
N ARG A 174 -16.29 17.87 7.50
CA ARG A 174 -16.63 17.54 6.09
C ARG A 174 -17.89 16.68 6.00
N VAL A 175 -18.08 15.76 6.95
CA VAL A 175 -19.28 14.90 6.99
C VAL A 175 -20.45 15.64 7.63
N THR A 176 -20.25 16.27 8.79
CA THR A 176 -21.35 16.91 9.53
C THR A 176 -21.94 18.12 8.83
N ASP A 177 -21.12 18.86 8.06
CA ASP A 177 -21.56 20.05 7.32
C ASP A 177 -22.18 19.67 5.96
N ASN A 178 -22.11 18.39 5.56
CA ASN A 178 -22.65 17.88 4.30
C ASN A 178 -23.47 16.59 4.50
N PRO A 179 -24.50 16.60 5.38
CA PRO A 179 -25.29 15.41 5.71
C PRO A 179 -26.06 14.85 4.51
N ASP A 180 -26.33 15.68 3.50
CA ASP A 180 -27.00 15.28 2.26
C ASP A 180 -26.10 14.47 1.33
N LYS A 181 -24.77 14.60 1.47
CA LYS A 181 -23.78 13.90 0.63
C LYS A 181 -23.32 12.58 1.25
N ILE A 182 -23.18 12.56 2.58
CA ILE A 182 -22.67 11.41 3.32
C ILE A 182 -23.60 11.11 4.48
N LYS A 183 -24.23 9.93 4.44
CA LYS A 183 -24.99 9.40 5.58
C LYS A 183 -24.07 8.60 6.49
N VAL A 184 -24.30 8.66 7.79
CA VAL A 184 -23.52 7.90 8.78
C VAL A 184 -24.43 6.96 9.55
N LYS A 185 -24.10 5.66 9.54
CA LYS A 185 -24.66 4.67 10.45
C LYS A 185 -23.67 4.44 11.60
N TRP A 186 -24.06 4.89 12.78
CA TRP A 186 -23.31 4.68 14.02
C TRP A 186 -23.58 3.32 14.63
N GLN A 187 -22.62 2.82 15.40
CA GLN A 187 -22.66 1.47 15.99
C GLN A 187 -23.02 0.43 14.93
N ALA A 188 -22.44 0.59 13.74
CA ALA A 188 -22.72 -0.20 12.57
C ALA A 188 -21.49 -1.00 12.14
N SER A 189 -21.70 -2.27 11.81
CA SER A 189 -20.66 -3.15 11.27
C SER A 189 -21.21 -3.99 10.12
N LEU A 190 -20.35 -4.29 9.15
CA LEU A 190 -20.65 -5.25 8.09
C LEU A 190 -20.54 -6.67 8.66
N ARG A 191 -21.56 -7.49 8.46
CA ARG A 191 -21.58 -8.90 8.87
C ARG A 191 -21.40 -9.84 7.69
N GLN A 192 -22.00 -9.53 6.54
CA GLN A 192 -21.93 -10.38 5.36
C GLN A 192 -22.16 -9.57 4.08
N ILE A 193 -21.54 -10.03 2.99
CA ILE A 193 -21.85 -9.61 1.62
C ILE A 193 -22.56 -10.77 0.91
N ILE A 194 -23.69 -10.48 0.28
CA ILE A 194 -24.51 -11.45 -0.46
C ILE A 194 -24.48 -11.09 -1.95
N GLY A 195 -24.22 -12.11 -2.79
CA GLY A 195 -24.16 -12.03 -4.25
C GLY A 195 -22.94 -12.77 -4.82
N ASP A 196 -22.83 -12.83 -6.13
CA ASP A 196 -21.60 -13.17 -6.87
C ASP A 196 -20.61 -12.00 -6.93
N ARG A 197 -21.15 -10.80 -6.72
CA ARG A 197 -20.49 -9.51 -6.51
C ARG A 197 -21.20 -8.77 -5.37
N VAL A 198 -20.72 -7.59 -4.98
CA VAL A 198 -21.44 -6.74 -4.01
C VAL A 198 -22.79 -6.33 -4.60
N GLN A 199 -23.86 -6.86 -4.03
CA GLN A 199 -25.27 -6.59 -4.38
C GLN A 199 -26.09 -6.25 -3.14
N THR A 200 -25.86 -6.99 -2.06
CA THR A 200 -26.58 -6.83 -0.79
C THR A 200 -25.59 -6.95 0.37
N LEU A 201 -25.76 -6.09 1.39
CA LEU A 201 -24.99 -6.13 2.63
C LEU A 201 -25.91 -6.50 3.78
N VAL A 202 -25.44 -7.42 4.63
CA VAL A 202 -26.01 -7.66 5.96
C VAL A 202 -25.19 -6.86 6.94
N LEU A 203 -25.84 -5.93 7.63
CA LEU A 203 -25.26 -5.04 8.61
C LEU A 203 -25.78 -5.40 9.99
N GLU A 204 -24.97 -5.20 11.01
CA GLU A 204 -25.46 -5.08 12.38
C GLU A 204 -25.38 -3.60 12.78
N VAL A 205 -26.52 -3.00 13.10
CA VAL A 205 -26.67 -1.59 13.47
C VAL A 205 -27.33 -1.52 14.84
N LYS A 206 -26.60 -1.02 15.84
CA LYS A 206 -27.08 -0.94 17.25
C LYS A 206 -27.58 -2.30 17.77
N GLY A 207 -26.88 -3.39 17.41
CA GLY A 207 -27.23 -4.75 17.81
C GLY A 207 -28.41 -5.38 17.06
N LYS A 208 -28.96 -4.71 16.04
CA LYS A 208 -30.01 -5.27 15.18
C LYS A 208 -29.48 -5.51 13.78
N GLU A 209 -29.89 -6.63 13.18
CA GLU A 209 -29.55 -6.94 11.80
C GLU A 209 -30.37 -6.09 10.82
N GLU A 210 -29.73 -5.60 9.77
CA GLU A 210 -30.34 -4.84 8.69
C GLU A 210 -29.75 -5.32 7.36
N THR A 211 -30.61 -5.60 6.38
CA THR A 211 -30.18 -5.97 5.02
C THR A 211 -30.43 -4.79 4.08
N VAL A 212 -29.39 -4.38 3.34
CA VAL A 212 -29.43 -3.21 2.45
C VAL A 212 -28.87 -3.51 1.06
N PRO A 213 -29.42 -2.91 0.00
CA PRO A 213 -28.85 -3.02 -1.34
C PRO A 213 -27.57 -2.17 -1.43
N ALA A 214 -26.53 -2.72 -2.05
CA ALA A 214 -25.27 -2.02 -2.28
C ALA A 214 -24.67 -2.44 -3.62
N GLU A 215 -24.00 -1.51 -4.28
CA GLU A 215 -23.30 -1.78 -5.54
C GLU A 215 -21.78 -1.60 -5.39
N GLY A 216 -21.35 -1.13 -4.21
CA GLY A 216 -19.95 -1.00 -3.83
C GLY A 216 -19.77 -0.93 -2.32
N ILE A 217 -18.65 -1.46 -1.83
CA ILE A 217 -18.21 -1.32 -0.45
C ILE A 217 -16.71 -1.07 -0.39
N PHE A 218 -16.31 -0.09 0.43
CA PHE A 218 -14.94 0.35 0.59
C PHE A 218 -14.49 0.12 2.03
N LEU A 219 -13.43 -0.65 2.23
CA LEU A 219 -12.85 -0.86 3.56
C LEU A 219 -11.73 0.15 3.82
N ALA A 220 -12.04 1.19 4.60
CA ALA A 220 -11.11 2.24 4.99
C ALA A 220 -10.74 2.12 6.47
N ILE A 221 -10.29 0.92 6.86
CA ILE A 221 -10.00 0.53 8.26
C ILE A 221 -8.51 0.48 8.60
N GLY A 222 -7.66 1.07 7.75
CA GLY A 222 -6.22 1.14 7.94
C GLY A 222 -5.46 0.05 7.18
N HIS A 223 -4.13 0.07 7.28
CA HIS A 223 -3.23 -0.88 6.62
C HIS A 223 -2.30 -1.51 7.67
N VAL A 224 -1.65 -2.60 7.28
CA VAL A 224 -0.63 -3.32 8.06
C VAL A 224 0.65 -3.37 7.22
N PRO A 225 1.71 -2.63 7.60
CA PRO A 225 3.00 -2.74 6.94
C PRO A 225 3.56 -4.16 7.07
N ALA A 226 4.22 -4.67 6.03
CA ALA A 226 4.76 -6.03 5.99
C ALA A 226 6.09 -6.17 6.77
N THR A 227 6.19 -5.46 7.90
CA THR A 227 7.41 -5.23 8.69
C THR A 227 7.50 -6.12 9.93
N GLY A 228 6.53 -7.01 10.18
CA GLY A 228 6.47 -7.80 11.42
C GLY A 228 7.74 -8.63 11.71
N TRP A 229 8.41 -9.12 10.65
CA TRP A 229 9.66 -9.87 10.76
C TRP A 229 10.87 -9.01 11.17
N LEU A 230 10.75 -7.67 11.09
CA LEU A 230 11.78 -6.72 11.52
C LEU A 230 11.76 -6.45 13.02
N SER A 231 10.75 -6.92 13.76
CA SER A 231 10.60 -6.65 15.20
C SER A 231 11.83 -7.01 16.04
N SER A 232 12.61 -8.03 15.64
CA SER A 232 13.87 -8.42 16.30
C SER A 232 15.13 -7.96 15.57
N SER A 233 15.01 -7.22 14.47
CA SER A 233 16.14 -6.74 13.65
C SER A 233 16.83 -5.50 14.23
N GLY A 234 16.16 -4.79 15.15
CA GLY A 234 16.59 -3.50 15.67
C GLY A 234 16.36 -2.32 14.71
N ILE A 235 15.55 -2.51 13.65
CA ILE A 235 15.00 -1.40 12.86
C ILE A 235 13.93 -0.68 13.68
N ASN A 236 13.98 0.64 13.70
CA ASN A 236 12.96 1.46 14.35
C ASN A 236 11.65 1.43 13.54
N LEU A 237 10.56 1.08 14.22
CA LEU A 237 9.21 1.13 13.69
C LEU A 237 8.39 2.13 14.50
N ASP A 238 7.45 2.83 13.85
CA ASP A 238 6.48 3.66 14.56
C ASP A 238 5.45 2.80 15.30
N SER A 239 4.56 3.44 16.07
CA SER A 239 3.54 2.74 16.86
C SER A 239 2.53 1.96 16.02
N GLU A 240 2.48 2.18 14.71
CA GLU A 240 1.62 1.48 13.76
C GLU A 240 2.39 0.41 12.96
N GLY A 241 3.70 0.28 13.20
CA GLY A 241 4.59 -0.71 12.60
C GLY A 241 5.30 -0.25 11.32
N TYR A 242 5.17 1.01 10.91
CA TYR A 242 5.85 1.52 9.71
C TYR A 242 7.32 1.77 10.00
N ILE A 243 8.20 1.52 9.03
CA ILE A 243 9.63 1.80 9.18
C ILE A 243 9.85 3.30 9.29
N ILE A 244 10.66 3.72 10.24
CA ILE A 244 11.10 5.11 10.37
C ILE A 244 12.36 5.29 9.51
N VAL A 245 12.34 6.31 8.65
CA VAL A 245 13.47 6.71 7.79
C VAL A 245 13.87 8.16 8.08
N GLY A 246 15.06 8.53 7.64
CA GLY A 246 15.65 9.86 7.91
C GLY A 246 16.32 9.96 9.27
N GLU A 247 16.52 8.82 9.96
CA GLU A 247 17.30 8.74 11.19
C GLU A 247 18.81 8.54 10.91
N GLY A 248 19.16 8.15 9.68
CA GLY A 248 20.54 8.06 9.22
C GLY A 248 21.05 9.35 8.55
N GLU A 249 22.21 9.27 7.90
CA GLU A 249 22.84 10.41 7.21
C GLU A 249 22.10 10.89 5.95
N ILE A 250 21.16 10.09 5.44
CA ILE A 250 20.52 10.25 4.13
C ILE A 250 19.00 9.98 4.25
N PRO A 251 18.12 10.69 3.52
CA PRO A 251 16.68 10.72 3.81
C PRO A 251 15.95 9.37 3.81
N THR A 252 16.31 8.43 2.94
CA THR A 252 15.63 7.12 2.87
C THR A 252 16.25 6.06 3.79
N MET A 253 17.34 6.38 4.49
CA MET A 253 18.05 5.45 5.36
C MET A 253 17.33 5.29 6.70
N THR A 254 17.28 4.06 7.18
CA THR A 254 16.75 3.70 8.51
C THR A 254 17.78 4.02 9.60
N ASN A 255 17.50 3.65 10.85
CA ASN A 255 18.49 3.70 11.94
C ASN A 255 19.64 2.68 11.79
N LYS A 256 19.57 1.75 10.82
CA LYS A 256 20.65 0.79 10.52
C LYS A 256 21.43 1.27 9.29
N THR A 257 22.73 1.46 9.47
CA THR A 257 23.64 1.85 8.39
C THR A 257 23.57 0.89 7.21
N GLY A 258 23.50 1.43 5.98
CA GLY A 258 23.39 0.64 4.75
C GLY A 258 22.00 0.02 4.51
N VAL A 259 21.01 0.32 5.36
CA VAL A 259 19.63 -0.16 5.21
C VAL A 259 18.69 1.01 4.94
N PHE A 260 18.07 0.98 3.77
CA PHE A 260 17.14 1.99 3.27
C PHE A 260 15.72 1.42 3.21
N ALA A 261 14.70 2.28 3.15
CA ALA A 261 13.31 1.83 3.00
C ALA A 261 12.49 2.75 2.10
N ALA A 262 11.54 2.16 1.36
CA ALA A 262 10.75 2.86 0.35
C ALA A 262 9.35 2.27 0.13
N GLY A 263 8.41 3.12 -0.28
CA GLY A 263 7.03 2.75 -0.56
C GLY A 263 6.18 2.61 0.70
N ASP A 264 5.10 1.84 0.60
CA ASP A 264 4.05 1.83 1.63
C ASP A 264 4.48 1.26 2.98
N CYS A 265 5.66 0.63 3.10
CA CYS A 265 6.20 0.22 4.41
C CYS A 265 6.74 1.40 5.24
N VAL A 266 6.90 2.58 4.62
CA VAL A 266 7.28 3.86 5.28
C VAL A 266 6.22 4.94 5.05
N ASP A 267 5.43 4.85 3.98
CA ASP A 267 4.42 5.84 3.62
C ASP A 267 3.02 5.47 4.13
N LYS A 268 2.58 6.17 5.18
CA LYS A 268 1.20 6.09 5.69
C LYS A 268 0.24 7.09 5.05
N ARG A 269 0.75 8.05 4.29
CA ARG A 269 -0.01 9.22 3.83
C ARG A 269 -0.54 9.03 2.42
N TYR A 270 0.31 8.70 1.45
CA TYR A 270 -0.09 8.72 0.04
C TYR A 270 -0.52 7.34 -0.46
N ARG A 271 0.29 6.30 -0.24
CA ARG A 271 -0.02 4.90 -0.58
C ARG A 271 -0.51 4.75 -2.03
N GLN A 272 0.24 5.31 -2.97
CA GLN A 272 -0.03 5.23 -4.41
C GLN A 272 1.15 4.56 -5.12
N ALA A 273 0.85 3.85 -6.21
CA ALA A 273 1.88 3.19 -7.03
C ALA A 273 2.97 4.15 -7.52
N ALA A 274 2.57 5.36 -7.95
CA ALA A 274 3.49 6.38 -8.43
C ALA A 274 4.36 6.97 -7.31
N THR A 275 3.80 7.22 -6.12
CA THR A 275 4.60 7.70 -4.97
C THR A 275 5.57 6.61 -4.51
N ALA A 276 5.11 5.37 -4.40
CA ALA A 276 5.96 4.23 -4.06
C ALA A 276 7.12 4.05 -5.05
N ALA A 277 6.85 4.12 -6.37
CA ALA A 277 7.90 4.08 -7.39
C ALA A 277 8.91 5.21 -7.20
N GLY A 278 8.44 6.46 -7.00
CA GLY A 278 9.32 7.61 -6.73
C GLY A 278 10.19 7.43 -5.48
N MET A 279 9.63 6.88 -4.40
CA MET A 279 10.40 6.55 -3.19
C MET A 279 11.43 5.45 -3.43
N GLY A 280 11.09 4.46 -4.27
CA GLY A 280 12.04 3.43 -4.70
C GLY A 280 13.23 4.02 -5.46
N VAL A 281 12.98 4.96 -6.37
CA VAL A 281 14.04 5.71 -7.06
C VAL A 281 14.91 6.47 -6.06
N ALA A 282 14.30 7.18 -5.10
CA ALA A 282 15.03 7.90 -4.08
C ALA A 282 15.95 6.96 -3.26
N ALA A 283 15.43 5.82 -2.82
CA ALA A 283 16.22 4.84 -2.06
C ALA A 283 17.38 4.24 -2.86
N ALA A 284 17.20 3.99 -4.17
CA ALA A 284 18.28 3.53 -5.03
C ALA A 284 19.41 4.56 -5.18
N LEU A 285 19.06 5.83 -5.39
CA LEU A 285 20.04 6.91 -5.53
C LEU A 285 20.78 7.19 -4.21
N ASP A 286 20.06 7.11 -3.08
CA ASP A 286 20.65 7.25 -1.76
C ASP A 286 21.61 6.09 -1.45
N ALA A 287 21.22 4.85 -1.77
CA ALA A 287 22.07 3.67 -1.61
C ALA A 287 23.32 3.73 -2.49
N GLU A 288 23.19 4.10 -3.77
CA GLU A 288 24.33 4.29 -4.69
C GLU A 288 25.34 5.31 -4.14
N ARG A 289 24.86 6.49 -3.70
CA ARG A 289 25.71 7.53 -3.13
C ARG A 289 26.40 7.08 -1.85
N TRP A 290 25.67 6.35 -1.00
CA TRP A 290 26.22 5.81 0.23
C TRP A 290 27.32 4.79 -0.06
N LEU A 291 27.09 3.85 -0.99
CA LEU A 291 28.09 2.86 -1.40
C LEU A 291 29.37 3.53 -1.95
N ALA A 292 29.23 4.52 -2.84
CA ALA A 292 30.37 5.24 -3.43
C ALA A 292 31.23 5.96 -2.36
N ARG A 293 30.60 6.53 -1.31
CA ARG A 293 31.32 7.16 -0.20
C ARG A 293 32.09 6.17 0.66
N ASN A 294 31.50 5.00 0.90
CA ASN A 294 32.10 3.96 1.74
C ASN A 294 33.12 3.09 0.99
N GLU A 295 33.19 3.20 -0.33
CA GLU A 295 34.24 2.61 -1.18
C GLU A 295 35.60 3.31 -1.01
N SER A 296 35.59 4.58 -0.61
CA SER A 296 36.80 5.43 -0.54
C SER A 296 37.56 5.32 0.79
N VAL A 297 37.13 4.43 1.70
CA VAL A 297 37.62 4.33 3.08
C VAL A 297 38.35 3.00 3.36
N VAL A 298 38.57 2.16 2.34
CA VAL A 298 39.31 0.89 2.43
C VAL A 298 40.61 0.95 1.65
#